data_AF-A0A8T3MMH4-F1
#
_entry.id   AF-A0A8T3MMH4-F1
#
_cell.length_a   1.000
_cell.length_b   1.000
_cell.length_c   1.000
_cell.angle_alpha   90.00
_cell.angle_beta   90.00
_cell.angle_gamma   90.00
#
_symmetry.space_group_name_H-M   'P 1'
#
loop_
_entity.id
_entity.type
_entity.pdbx_description
1 polymer ?
#
loop_
_entity_poly.entity_id
_entity_poly.type
_entity_poly.pdbx_seq_one_letter_code
_entity_poly.pdbx_strand_id
1 'polypeptide(L)'
;MGDAGSGPAPGNGPAPGWEPGDGSAEDRTWLADWRRRIAALYVEVRDLATADPMAALDHWRAVRERLFREHPQSPVPAAERGSFRARHFDHDPALRFIVRLEAEPGPDAGAADPGSNAGPAGSGFGGLTLELPVRDGKAMRFDRIGRVVVPFPAGERSLAVYWMGGYAGGLFIPFRDATNGRETYGAGRYAIDAAKSADLGGDPTDGTFVLDLNFAFQPSCAFDPRWACPLASPENRLDLEVRAGERLA
;
A
#
# COMPACT_ATOMS: atom_id res chain seq x y z
N MET A 1 18.28 22.97 45.44
CA MET A 1 18.60 21.68 44.80
C MET A 1 17.74 20.61 45.43
N GLY A 2 16.68 20.22 44.75
CA GLY A 2 15.72 19.22 45.18
C GLY A 2 15.01 18.74 43.93
N ASP A 3 15.54 17.66 43.36
CA ASP A 3 15.17 17.07 42.08
C ASP A 3 13.83 16.32 42.26
N ALA A 4 12.76 16.85 41.65
CA ALA A 4 11.45 16.19 41.65
C ALA A 4 11.42 15.21 40.48
N GLY A 5 11.61 13.93 40.80
CA GLY A 5 11.66 12.84 39.85
C GLY A 5 10.46 12.79 38.90
N SER A 6 10.75 12.88 37.62
CA SER A 6 9.85 12.54 36.52
C SER A 6 9.49 11.06 36.60
N GLY A 7 8.25 10.75 36.97
CA GLY A 7 7.70 9.40 36.87
C GLY A 7 7.64 8.95 35.41
N PRO A 8 7.77 7.64 35.13
CA PRO A 8 7.71 7.13 33.76
C PRO A 8 6.32 7.41 33.17
N ALA A 9 6.31 7.87 31.92
CA ALA A 9 5.11 8.02 31.11
C ALA A 9 4.31 6.69 31.07
N PRO A 10 2.97 6.72 31.07
CA PRO A 10 2.16 5.51 31.00
C PRO A 10 2.54 4.72 29.76
N GLY A 11 2.96 3.46 29.98
CA GLY A 11 3.43 2.57 28.93
C GLY A 11 2.36 2.32 27.88
N ASN A 12 2.78 2.31 26.61
CA ASN A 12 2.03 1.78 25.47
C ASN A 12 1.84 0.26 25.59
N GLY A 13 1.18 -0.20 26.65
CA GLY A 13 0.71 -1.57 26.77
C GLY A 13 -0.53 -1.78 25.90
N PRO A 14 -0.70 -2.96 25.28
CA PRO A 14 -1.93 -3.27 24.56
C PRO A 14 -3.14 -3.15 25.50
N ALA A 15 -4.25 -2.64 24.97
CA ALA A 15 -5.51 -2.57 25.71
C ALA A 15 -5.92 -3.98 26.21
N PRO A 16 -6.49 -4.10 27.43
CA PRO A 16 -6.88 -5.41 27.95
C PRO A 16 -7.99 -6.02 27.08
N GLY A 17 -7.73 -7.18 26.49
CA GLY A 17 -8.77 -8.02 25.87
C GLY A 17 -8.54 -8.48 24.42
N TRP A 18 -7.40 -8.21 23.78
CA TRP A 18 -7.13 -8.74 22.43
C TRP A 18 -5.63 -8.83 22.10
N GLU A 19 -5.18 -10.01 21.67
CA GLU A 19 -3.82 -10.28 21.17
C GLU A 19 -3.77 -10.09 19.63
N PRO A 20 -2.62 -9.69 19.04
CA PRO A 20 -2.38 -9.86 17.60
C PRO A 20 -2.81 -11.25 17.15
N GLY A 21 -3.08 -11.45 15.86
CA GLY A 21 -3.11 -12.82 15.33
C GLY A 21 -1.94 -13.58 15.93
N ASP A 22 -2.21 -14.58 16.76
CA ASP A 22 -1.28 -15.16 17.73
C ASP A 22 -0.11 -15.89 17.03
N GLY A 23 -0.07 -15.81 15.70
CA GLY A 23 0.88 -16.46 14.83
C GLY A 23 0.62 -17.96 14.72
N SER A 24 -0.48 -18.46 15.30
CA SER A 24 -0.87 -19.87 15.27
C SER A 24 -1.16 -20.34 13.85
N ALA A 25 -1.26 -21.66 13.71
CA ALA A 25 -1.69 -22.25 12.45
C ALA A 25 -3.08 -21.76 12.04
N GLU A 26 -4.01 -21.61 12.99
CA GLU A 26 -5.37 -21.14 12.73
C GLU A 26 -5.37 -19.68 12.22
N ASP A 27 -4.66 -18.79 12.92
CA ASP A 27 -4.49 -17.39 12.49
C ASP A 27 -3.93 -17.30 11.06
N ARG A 28 -2.93 -18.13 10.74
CA ARG A 28 -2.36 -18.22 9.38
C ARG A 28 -3.36 -18.74 8.36
N THR A 29 -4.26 -19.66 8.73
CA THR A 29 -5.33 -20.11 7.82
C THR A 29 -6.35 -19.01 7.55
N TRP A 30 -6.68 -18.20 8.56
CA TRP A 30 -7.51 -17.01 8.35
C TRP A 30 -6.81 -15.98 7.48
N LEU A 31 -5.51 -15.76 7.64
CA LEU A 31 -4.73 -14.87 6.76
C LEU A 31 -4.73 -15.38 5.31
N ALA A 32 -4.59 -16.69 5.11
CA ALA A 32 -4.71 -17.29 3.79
C ALA A 32 -6.12 -17.06 3.20
N ASP A 33 -7.17 -17.20 4.00
CA ASP A 33 -8.55 -16.95 3.56
C ASP A 33 -8.78 -15.49 3.18
N TRP A 34 -8.33 -14.55 4.01
CA TRP A 34 -8.37 -13.12 3.72
C TRP A 34 -7.72 -12.80 2.37
N ARG A 35 -6.51 -13.32 2.14
CA ARG A 35 -5.78 -13.10 0.87
C ARG A 35 -6.54 -13.67 -0.32
N ARG A 36 -7.13 -14.86 -0.20
CA ARG A 36 -7.97 -15.42 -1.28
C ARG A 36 -9.19 -14.55 -1.59
N ARG A 37 -9.88 -14.03 -0.57
CA ARG A 37 -11.05 -13.17 -0.76
C ARG A 37 -10.69 -11.83 -1.39
N ILE A 38 -9.58 -11.22 -0.98
CA ILE A 38 -9.09 -9.99 -1.62
C ILE A 38 -8.66 -10.28 -3.05
N ALA A 39 -7.94 -11.38 -3.32
CA ALA A 39 -7.57 -11.74 -4.68
C ALA A 39 -8.79 -11.98 -5.58
N ALA A 40 -9.82 -12.67 -5.08
CA ALA A 40 -11.09 -12.86 -5.80
C ALA A 40 -11.78 -11.51 -6.08
N LEU A 41 -11.80 -10.60 -5.09
CA LEU A 41 -12.34 -9.26 -5.28
C LEU A 41 -11.65 -8.52 -6.44
N TYR A 42 -10.32 -8.57 -6.54
CA TYR A 42 -9.61 -7.87 -7.61
C TYR A 42 -9.77 -8.55 -8.99
N VAL A 43 -10.07 -9.85 -9.05
CA VAL A 43 -10.54 -10.48 -10.29
C VAL A 43 -11.89 -9.88 -10.71
N GLU A 44 -12.87 -9.88 -9.80
CA GLU A 44 -14.21 -9.36 -10.06
C GLU A 44 -14.19 -7.86 -10.43
N VAL A 45 -13.35 -7.06 -9.77
CA VAL A 45 -13.18 -5.64 -10.08
C VAL A 45 -12.63 -5.44 -11.49
N ARG A 46 -11.61 -6.21 -11.88
CA ARG A 46 -11.03 -6.10 -13.24
C ARG A 46 -12.05 -6.47 -14.30
N ASP A 47 -12.83 -7.53 -14.07
CA ASP A 47 -13.87 -7.97 -15.00
C ASP A 47 -14.98 -6.92 -15.12
N LEU A 48 -15.52 -6.43 -13.99
CA LEU A 48 -16.57 -5.41 -13.98
C LEU A 48 -16.12 -4.09 -14.61
N ALA A 49 -14.90 -3.65 -14.34
CA ALA A 49 -14.37 -2.38 -14.81
C ALA A 49 -14.24 -2.30 -16.34
N THR A 50 -14.27 -3.43 -17.05
CA THR A 50 -14.31 -3.45 -18.53
C THR A 50 -15.61 -2.86 -19.09
N ALA A 51 -16.72 -3.01 -18.37
CA ALA A 51 -18.04 -2.56 -18.79
C ALA A 51 -18.51 -1.34 -18.00
N ASP A 52 -18.28 -1.33 -16.67
CA ASP A 52 -18.74 -0.29 -15.76
C ASP A 52 -17.75 -0.07 -14.61
N PRO A 53 -16.83 0.91 -14.76
CA PRO A 53 -15.87 1.28 -13.71
C PRO A 53 -16.52 1.73 -12.39
N MET A 54 -17.70 2.35 -12.46
CA MET A 54 -18.39 2.83 -11.26
C MET A 54 -18.97 1.65 -10.47
N ALA A 55 -19.60 0.69 -11.16
CA ALA A 55 -20.06 -0.55 -10.54
C ALA A 55 -18.89 -1.37 -9.95
N ALA A 56 -17.75 -1.40 -10.61
CA ALA A 56 -16.54 -2.05 -10.08
C ALA A 56 -16.06 -1.39 -8.78
N LEU A 57 -16.07 -0.05 -8.72
CA LEU A 57 -15.70 0.69 -7.52
C LEU A 57 -16.69 0.48 -6.37
N ASP A 58 -18.00 0.52 -6.65
CA ASP A 58 -19.03 0.28 -5.63
C ASP A 58 -18.96 -1.15 -5.08
N HIS A 59 -18.70 -2.13 -5.95
CA HIS A 59 -18.45 -3.51 -5.54
C HIS A 59 -17.22 -3.62 -4.63
N TRP A 60 -16.12 -3.00 -5.02
CA TRP A 60 -14.90 -2.95 -4.20
C TRP A 60 -15.13 -2.33 -2.83
N ARG A 61 -15.85 -1.20 -2.75
CA ARG A 61 -16.22 -0.54 -1.49
C ARG A 61 -17.05 -1.46 -0.60
N ALA A 62 -18.10 -2.06 -1.17
CA ALA A 62 -19.03 -2.92 -0.44
C ALA A 62 -18.35 -4.19 0.10
N VAL A 63 -17.53 -4.87 -0.71
CA VAL A 63 -16.83 -6.10 -0.28
C VAL A 63 -15.79 -5.78 0.78
N ARG A 64 -15.01 -4.70 0.63
CA ARG A 64 -13.99 -4.34 1.62
C ARG A 64 -14.61 -3.91 2.95
N GLU A 65 -15.68 -3.12 2.96
CA GLU A 65 -16.38 -2.80 4.20
C GLU A 65 -16.88 -4.06 4.90
N ARG A 66 -17.51 -4.99 4.16
CA ARG A 66 -17.96 -6.27 4.72
C ARG A 66 -16.82 -7.06 5.35
N LEU A 67 -15.70 -7.21 4.64
CA LEU A 67 -14.51 -7.90 5.17
C LEU A 67 -13.96 -7.21 6.42
N PHE A 68 -13.96 -5.88 6.46
CA PHE A 68 -13.47 -5.12 7.62
C PHE A 68 -14.36 -5.30 8.85
N ARG A 69 -15.66 -5.52 8.66
CA ARG A 69 -16.63 -5.72 9.75
C ARG A 69 -16.65 -7.17 10.25
N GLU A 70 -16.43 -8.14 9.37
CA GLU A 70 -16.77 -9.53 9.66
C GLU A 70 -15.57 -10.47 9.77
N HIS A 71 -14.47 -10.18 9.08
CA HIS A 71 -13.38 -11.16 8.95
C HIS A 71 -12.40 -11.09 10.14
N PRO A 72 -11.91 -12.23 10.69
CA PRO A 72 -10.94 -12.27 11.79
C PRO A 72 -9.66 -11.44 11.54
N GLN A 73 -9.16 -11.48 10.30
CA GLN A 73 -7.98 -10.74 9.83
C GLN A 73 -8.23 -9.26 9.48
N SER A 74 -9.43 -8.72 9.79
CA SER A 74 -9.70 -7.31 9.58
C SER A 74 -8.64 -6.43 10.27
N PRO A 75 -8.17 -5.36 9.60
CA PRO A 75 -7.26 -4.40 10.22
C PRO A 75 -7.93 -3.53 11.28
N VAL A 76 -9.27 -3.48 11.30
CA VAL A 76 -10.06 -2.72 12.28
C VAL A 76 -10.04 -3.46 13.63
N PRO A 77 -9.77 -2.76 14.75
CA PRO A 77 -9.81 -3.35 16.09
C PRO A 77 -11.14 -4.07 16.36
N ALA A 78 -11.10 -5.24 17.00
CA ALA A 78 -12.27 -6.11 17.16
C ALA A 78 -13.48 -5.39 17.79
N ALA A 79 -13.24 -4.51 18.76
CA ALA A 79 -14.27 -3.71 19.42
C ALA A 79 -14.99 -2.70 18.49
N GLU A 80 -14.36 -2.29 17.39
CA GLU A 80 -14.86 -1.26 16.48
C GLU A 80 -15.52 -1.84 15.22
N ARG A 81 -15.27 -3.12 14.91
CA ARG A 81 -15.72 -3.79 13.67
C ARG A 81 -17.22 -3.73 13.44
N GLY A 82 -18.03 -3.95 14.48
CA GLY A 82 -19.50 -3.99 14.34
C GLY A 82 -20.10 -2.68 13.82
N SER A 83 -19.52 -1.55 14.25
CA SER A 83 -19.93 -0.19 13.87
C SER A 83 -19.11 0.42 12.74
N PHE A 84 -18.06 -0.26 12.27
CA PHE A 84 -17.17 0.28 11.24
C PHE A 84 -17.93 0.65 9.96
N ARG A 85 -17.57 1.80 9.39
CA ARG A 85 -18.03 2.28 8.09
C ARG A 85 -16.85 2.83 7.32
N ALA A 86 -16.62 2.32 6.12
CA ALA A 86 -15.57 2.83 5.26
C ALA A 86 -15.99 4.22 4.74
N ARG A 87 -15.05 5.15 4.72
CA ARG A 87 -15.26 6.48 4.13
C ARG A 87 -14.44 6.58 2.85
N HIS A 88 -15.06 7.11 1.82
CA HIS A 88 -14.44 7.33 0.52
C HIS A 88 -14.72 8.77 0.06
N PHE A 89 -13.84 9.29 -0.80
CA PHE A 89 -14.20 10.43 -1.63
C PHE A 89 -15.18 10.01 -2.73
N ASP A 90 -15.83 10.99 -3.34
CA ASP A 90 -16.64 10.77 -4.54
C ASP A 90 -15.77 10.22 -5.67
N HIS A 91 -16.38 9.46 -6.59
CA HIS A 91 -15.68 8.93 -7.74
C HIS A 91 -15.26 10.08 -8.68
N ASP A 92 -13.99 10.12 -9.04
CA ASP A 92 -13.44 11.06 -10.01
C ASP A 92 -12.83 10.28 -11.20
N PRO A 93 -13.50 10.26 -12.36
CA PRO A 93 -12.98 9.56 -13.53
C PRO A 93 -11.70 10.19 -14.10
N ALA A 94 -11.39 11.45 -13.76
CA ALA A 94 -10.14 12.10 -14.18
C ALA A 94 -8.92 11.62 -13.39
N LEU A 95 -9.12 10.81 -12.34
CA LEU A 95 -8.06 10.22 -11.51
C LEU A 95 -7.83 8.73 -11.81
N ARG A 96 -8.28 8.28 -12.98
CA ARG A 96 -8.00 6.96 -13.55
C ARG A 96 -7.09 7.09 -14.78
N PHE A 97 -5.95 6.41 -14.74
CA PHE A 97 -4.91 6.50 -15.76
C PHE A 97 -4.52 5.13 -16.30
N ILE A 98 -4.11 5.09 -17.57
CA ILE A 98 -3.30 4.00 -18.12
C ILE A 98 -1.88 4.55 -18.17
N VAL A 99 -0.97 3.95 -17.40
CA VAL A 99 0.42 4.41 -17.26
C VAL A 99 1.38 3.35 -17.75
N ARG A 100 2.52 3.78 -18.29
CA ARG A 100 3.64 2.90 -18.68
C ARG A 100 4.75 3.04 -17.65
N LEU A 101 5.32 1.90 -17.24
CA LEU A 101 6.52 1.90 -16.42
C LEU A 101 7.71 2.36 -17.26
N GLU A 102 8.29 3.49 -16.89
CA GLU A 102 9.58 3.94 -17.38
C GLU A 102 10.66 3.32 -16.48
N ALA A 103 11.37 2.32 -17.00
CA ALA A 103 12.42 1.65 -16.25
C ALA A 103 13.53 2.64 -15.87
N GLU A 104 14.01 2.55 -14.63
CA GLU A 104 15.27 3.21 -14.27
C GLU A 104 16.42 2.41 -14.93
N PRO A 105 17.39 3.07 -15.60
CA PRO A 105 18.59 2.38 -16.04
C PRO A 105 19.29 1.81 -14.79
N GLY A 106 19.47 0.48 -14.76
CA GLY A 106 20.19 -0.17 -13.67
C GLY A 106 21.64 0.33 -13.58
N PRO A 107 22.32 0.18 -12.42
CA PRO A 107 23.75 0.38 -12.35
C PRO A 107 24.40 -0.56 -13.38
N ASP A 108 25.24 0.00 -14.26
CA ASP A 108 25.79 -0.65 -15.45
C ASP A 108 25.88 -2.17 -15.36
N ALA A 109 25.18 -2.87 -16.26
CA ALA A 109 25.30 -4.31 -16.48
C ALA A 109 26.70 -4.73 -17.02
N GLY A 110 27.75 -3.93 -16.77
CA GLY A 110 29.08 -4.05 -17.36
C GLY A 110 30.26 -3.81 -16.39
N ALA A 111 30.05 -3.58 -15.10
CA ALA A 111 31.15 -3.42 -14.14
C ALA A 111 31.07 -4.41 -12.98
N ALA A 112 31.21 -5.71 -13.27
CA ALA A 112 31.58 -6.67 -12.24
C ALA A 112 33.05 -6.47 -11.90
N ASP A 113 33.34 -5.96 -10.69
CA ASP A 113 34.69 -5.99 -10.10
C ASP A 113 35.08 -7.45 -9.83
N PRO A 114 36.11 -8.02 -10.50
CA PRO A 114 36.45 -9.44 -10.39
C PRO A 114 36.99 -9.85 -9.00
N GLY A 115 37.17 -8.90 -8.07
CA GLY A 115 37.75 -9.14 -6.74
C GLY A 115 36.76 -9.11 -5.57
N SER A 116 35.48 -8.80 -5.80
CA SER A 116 34.49 -8.63 -4.73
C SER A 116 33.74 -9.94 -4.44
N ASN A 117 33.91 -10.49 -3.23
CA ASN A 117 33.03 -11.53 -2.66
C ASN A 117 31.68 -10.98 -2.19
N ALA A 118 31.36 -9.70 -2.44
CA ALA A 118 29.99 -9.23 -2.34
C ALA A 118 29.25 -9.76 -3.58
N GLY A 119 28.31 -10.69 -3.36
CA GLY A 119 27.32 -11.05 -4.37
C GLY A 119 26.62 -9.77 -4.88
N PRO A 120 26.02 -9.79 -6.09
CA PRO A 120 25.52 -8.59 -6.74
C PRO A 120 24.64 -7.80 -5.76
N ALA A 121 25.07 -6.58 -5.45
CA ALA A 121 24.29 -5.63 -4.68
C ALA A 121 23.16 -5.10 -5.57
N GLY A 122 22.13 -5.91 -5.70
CA GLY A 122 20.95 -5.68 -6.51
C GLY A 122 20.24 -7.01 -6.69
N SER A 123 18.95 -7.07 -6.35
CA SER A 123 18.12 -8.13 -6.91
C SER A 123 18.30 -8.08 -8.43
N GLY A 124 18.44 -9.23 -9.10
CA GLY A 124 18.82 -9.33 -10.53
C GLY A 124 17.84 -8.72 -11.54
N PHE A 125 17.03 -7.73 -11.14
CA PHE A 125 16.00 -7.05 -11.91
C PHE A 125 16.34 -5.60 -12.28
N GLY A 126 17.51 -5.08 -11.91
CA GLY A 126 17.90 -3.70 -12.22
C GLY A 126 17.05 -2.70 -11.42
N GLY A 127 17.67 -2.06 -10.43
CA GLY A 127 16.96 -1.09 -9.60
C GLY A 127 17.78 -0.62 -8.41
N LEU A 128 17.33 0.48 -7.80
CA LEU A 128 17.91 0.97 -6.54
C LEU A 128 17.22 0.25 -5.38
N THR A 129 17.96 -0.59 -4.65
CA THR A 129 17.44 -1.18 -3.40
C THR A 129 17.25 -0.08 -2.35
N LEU A 130 16.02 0.06 -1.89
CA LEU A 130 15.59 0.98 -0.85
C LEU A 130 15.08 0.20 0.34
N GLU A 131 15.49 0.64 1.52
CA GLU A 131 14.87 0.26 2.77
C GLU A 131 13.76 1.26 3.06
N LEU A 132 12.51 0.89 2.75
CA LEU A 132 11.38 1.73 3.11
C LEU A 132 11.14 1.59 4.61
N PRO A 133 11.11 2.72 5.36
CA PRO A 133 10.84 2.68 6.78
C PRO A 133 9.42 2.16 7.00
N VAL A 134 9.29 1.35 8.04
CA VAL A 134 8.02 0.81 8.51
C VAL A 134 7.67 1.51 9.82
N ARG A 135 6.39 1.65 10.13
CA ARG A 135 5.90 2.35 11.35
C ARG A 135 6.57 1.88 12.65
N ASP A 136 6.97 0.61 12.75
CA ASP A 136 7.59 0.00 13.93
C ASP A 136 9.13 0.13 13.97
N GLY A 137 9.73 0.91 13.05
CA GLY A 137 11.16 1.16 13.00
C GLY A 137 11.97 0.07 12.28
N LYS A 138 11.33 -1.00 11.81
CA LYS A 138 11.98 -1.98 10.92
C LYS A 138 12.01 -1.45 9.48
N ALA A 139 12.90 -2.01 8.67
CA ALA A 139 12.97 -1.72 7.24
C ALA A 139 12.41 -2.90 6.44
N MET A 140 11.60 -2.61 5.44
CA MET A 140 11.24 -3.56 4.40
C MET A 140 12.04 -3.23 3.14
N ARG A 141 12.55 -4.26 2.46
CA ARG A 141 13.37 -4.12 1.25
C ARG A 141 12.50 -4.05 0.02
N PHE A 142 12.69 -2.99 -0.75
CA PHE A 142 12.06 -2.75 -2.03
C PHE A 142 13.11 -2.36 -3.04
N ASP A 143 12.95 -2.74 -4.30
CA ASP A 143 13.80 -2.25 -5.38
C ASP A 143 13.01 -1.22 -6.18
N ARG A 144 13.52 -0.01 -6.34
CA ARG A 144 12.94 0.94 -7.29
C ARG A 144 13.28 0.49 -8.69
N ILE A 145 12.26 0.05 -9.43
CA ILE A 145 12.40 -0.50 -10.78
C ILE A 145 12.11 0.54 -11.87
N GLY A 146 11.55 1.69 -11.50
CA GLY A 146 11.15 2.70 -12.47
C GLY A 146 10.26 3.77 -11.88
N ARG A 147 9.64 4.52 -12.77
CA ARG A 147 8.63 5.53 -12.46
C ARG A 147 7.48 5.47 -13.45
N VAL A 148 6.34 6.01 -13.06
CA VAL A 148 5.25 6.34 -13.97
C VAL A 148 5.08 7.84 -14.01
N VAL A 149 4.89 8.40 -15.20
CA VAL A 149 4.44 9.79 -15.40
C VAL A 149 2.91 9.78 -15.43
N VAL A 150 2.30 10.49 -14.50
CA VAL A 150 0.85 10.55 -14.31
C VAL A 150 0.35 11.93 -14.72
N PRO A 151 -0.49 12.04 -15.76
CA PRO A 151 -1.00 13.31 -16.27
C PRO A 151 -2.20 13.78 -15.42
N PHE A 152 -1.97 14.16 -14.17
CA PHE A 152 -3.02 14.69 -13.31
C PHE A 152 -3.68 15.95 -13.93
N PRO A 153 -4.95 16.24 -13.59
CA PRO A 153 -5.60 17.48 -14.03
C PRO A 153 -4.84 18.76 -13.67
N ALA A 154 -4.06 18.73 -12.57
CA ALA A 154 -3.21 19.83 -12.12
C ALA A 154 -1.80 19.86 -12.75
N GLY A 155 -1.55 19.02 -13.77
CA GLY A 155 -0.27 18.87 -14.46
C GLY A 155 0.46 17.58 -14.09
N GLU A 156 1.44 17.20 -14.92
CA GLU A 156 2.15 15.93 -14.79
C GLU A 156 2.94 15.83 -13.48
N ARG A 157 2.90 14.64 -12.87
CA ARG A 157 3.74 14.26 -11.73
C ARG A 157 4.25 12.84 -11.93
N SER A 158 5.38 12.52 -11.31
CA SER A 158 5.93 11.17 -11.34
C SER A 158 5.68 10.44 -10.02
N LEU A 159 5.43 9.13 -10.10
CA LEU A 159 5.48 8.23 -8.95
C LEU A 159 6.51 7.13 -9.24
N ALA A 160 7.46 6.95 -8.34
CA ALA A 160 8.34 5.80 -8.34
C ALA A 160 7.53 4.52 -8.13
N VAL A 161 7.94 3.47 -8.85
CA VAL A 161 7.39 2.14 -8.78
C VAL A 161 8.41 1.22 -8.14
N TYR A 162 7.96 0.51 -7.11
CA TYR A 162 8.79 -0.41 -6.35
C TYR A 162 8.42 -1.85 -6.62
N TRP A 163 9.42 -2.72 -6.55
CA TRP A 163 9.28 -4.17 -6.47
C TRP A 163 9.54 -4.63 -5.04
N MET A 164 8.63 -5.40 -4.47
CA MET A 164 8.82 -6.02 -3.15
C MET A 164 9.88 -7.12 -3.21
N GLY A 165 10.92 -7.01 -2.39
CA GLY A 165 11.95 -8.05 -2.28
C GLY A 165 11.42 -9.35 -1.65
N GLY A 166 12.01 -10.48 -2.03
CA GLY A 166 11.66 -11.82 -1.50
C GLY A 166 10.94 -12.71 -2.51
N TYR A 167 10.61 -13.95 -2.10
CA TYR A 167 10.13 -15.01 -3.01
C TYR A 167 8.84 -14.63 -3.77
N ALA A 168 7.89 -13.96 -3.11
CA ALA A 168 6.59 -13.67 -3.71
C ALA A 168 6.61 -12.45 -4.65
N GLY A 169 7.56 -11.52 -4.47
CA GLY A 169 7.68 -10.33 -5.30
C GLY A 169 6.45 -9.40 -5.29
N GLY A 170 6.42 -8.45 -6.22
CA GLY A 170 5.22 -7.71 -6.59
C GLY A 170 5.39 -6.19 -6.65
N LEU A 171 4.56 -5.56 -7.49
CA LEU A 171 4.53 -4.10 -7.64
C LEU A 171 3.97 -3.42 -6.38
N PHE A 172 4.54 -2.27 -6.05
CA PHE A 172 4.12 -1.45 -4.93
C PHE A 172 4.26 0.04 -5.27
N ILE A 173 3.18 0.79 -5.10
CA ILE A 173 3.14 2.24 -5.29
C ILE A 173 2.47 2.88 -4.06
N PRO A 174 3.26 3.20 -3.02
CA PRO A 174 2.79 4.04 -1.92
C PRO A 174 2.87 5.50 -2.34
N PHE A 175 1.96 6.34 -1.87
CA PHE A 175 2.05 7.77 -2.11
C PHE A 175 1.55 8.58 -0.92
N ARG A 176 2.04 9.81 -0.85
CA ARG A 176 1.50 10.89 -0.03
C ARG A 176 1.05 12.03 -0.93
N ASP A 177 0.09 12.79 -0.44
CA ASP A 177 -0.51 13.93 -1.13
C ASP A 177 -0.95 14.97 -0.08
N ALA A 178 -1.40 16.15 -0.53
CA ALA A 178 -1.74 17.26 0.34
C ALA A 178 -2.96 17.01 1.26
N THR A 179 -3.73 15.95 1.05
CA THR A 179 -4.84 15.54 1.95
C THR A 179 -4.37 14.81 3.21
N ASN A 180 -3.13 14.31 3.26
CA ASN A 180 -2.65 13.49 4.36
C ASN A 180 -2.56 14.28 5.68
N GLY A 181 -3.01 13.66 6.77
CA GLY A 181 -3.03 14.26 8.11
C GLY A 181 -4.23 15.16 8.37
N ARG A 182 -5.10 15.36 7.36
CA ARG A 182 -6.33 16.15 7.46
C ARG A 182 -7.55 15.35 7.05
N GLU A 183 -7.54 14.78 5.85
CA GLU A 183 -8.66 14.01 5.29
C GLU A 183 -8.29 12.53 5.15
N THR A 184 -7.01 12.21 4.95
CA THR A 184 -6.46 10.85 4.78
C THR A 184 -5.33 10.57 5.78
N TYR A 185 -4.89 9.30 5.90
CA TYR A 185 -3.88 8.91 6.87
C TYR A 185 -2.55 9.67 6.67
N GLY A 186 -1.95 10.13 7.77
CA GLY A 186 -0.77 11.01 7.73
C GLY A 186 0.44 10.43 7.01
N ALA A 187 0.59 9.09 7.04
CA ALA A 187 1.71 8.38 6.44
C ALA A 187 1.50 8.01 4.95
N GLY A 188 0.34 8.30 4.39
CA GLY A 188 0.01 8.06 2.99
C GLY A 188 -0.96 6.90 2.76
N ARG A 189 -1.15 6.56 1.48
CA ARG A 189 -2.05 5.52 0.96
C ARG A 189 -1.32 4.67 -0.08
N TYR A 190 -1.92 3.55 -0.46
CA TYR A 190 -1.39 2.68 -1.50
C TYR A 190 -2.28 2.74 -2.74
N ALA A 191 -1.67 3.00 -3.88
CA ALA A 191 -2.32 2.91 -5.18
C ALA A 191 -2.20 1.49 -5.76
N ILE A 192 -1.07 0.82 -5.51
CA ILE A 192 -0.83 -0.60 -5.85
C ILE A 192 -0.15 -1.29 -4.67
N ASP A 193 -0.62 -2.48 -4.31
CA ASP A 193 -0.02 -3.37 -3.30
C ASP A 193 -0.23 -4.83 -3.73
N ALA A 194 0.70 -5.36 -4.53
CA ALA A 194 0.61 -6.72 -5.05
C ALA A 194 0.66 -7.80 -3.96
N ALA A 195 1.20 -7.53 -2.77
CA ALA A 195 1.18 -8.46 -1.65
C ALA A 195 -0.24 -8.67 -1.10
N LYS A 196 -1.14 -7.74 -1.41
CA LYS A 196 -2.58 -7.83 -1.16
C LYS A 196 -3.39 -8.10 -2.42
N SER A 197 -2.75 -8.46 -3.54
CA SER A 197 -3.40 -8.60 -4.85
C SER A 197 -4.13 -7.33 -5.30
N ALA A 198 -3.72 -6.16 -4.77
CA ALA A 198 -4.34 -4.89 -5.07
C ALA A 198 -3.71 -4.27 -6.32
N ASP A 199 -4.09 -4.83 -7.47
CA ASP A 199 -3.74 -4.35 -8.80
C ASP A 199 -4.98 -4.39 -9.70
N LEU A 200 -5.11 -3.41 -10.61
CA LEU A 200 -6.25 -3.28 -11.52
C LEU A 200 -5.95 -3.82 -12.92
N GLY A 201 -4.88 -4.59 -13.06
CA GLY A 201 -4.44 -5.13 -14.33
C GLY A 201 -3.83 -4.09 -15.26
N GLY A 202 -3.69 -4.47 -16.52
CA GLY A 202 -2.95 -3.72 -17.52
C GLY A 202 -2.78 -4.52 -18.80
N ASP A 203 -2.06 -3.93 -19.75
CA ASP A 203 -1.62 -4.63 -20.95
C ASP A 203 -0.11 -4.91 -20.85
N PRO A 204 0.30 -6.17 -20.60
CA PRO A 204 1.71 -6.52 -20.50
C PRO A 204 2.44 -6.44 -21.85
N THR A 205 1.73 -6.51 -22.98
CA THR A 205 2.35 -6.36 -24.31
C THR A 205 2.78 -4.92 -24.58
N ASP A 206 2.01 -3.97 -24.05
CA ASP A 206 2.36 -2.55 -24.07
C ASP A 206 3.18 -2.11 -22.84
N GLY A 207 3.36 -2.98 -21.84
CA GLY A 207 4.00 -2.62 -20.57
C GLY A 207 3.23 -1.54 -19.81
N THR A 208 1.90 -1.52 -19.95
CA THR A 208 1.02 -0.55 -19.30
C THR A 208 0.21 -1.20 -18.19
N PHE A 209 -0.21 -0.41 -17.22
CA PHE A 209 -1.14 -0.83 -16.18
C PHE A 209 -2.09 0.29 -15.79
N VAL A 210 -3.21 -0.11 -15.19
CA VAL A 210 -4.24 0.82 -14.72
C VAL A 210 -3.82 1.35 -13.36
N LEU A 211 -3.66 2.67 -13.27
CA LEU A 211 -3.49 3.41 -12.02
C LEU A 211 -4.77 4.20 -11.76
N ASP A 212 -5.66 3.66 -10.94
CA ASP A 212 -6.91 4.32 -10.56
C ASP A 212 -6.89 4.71 -9.08
N LEU A 213 -6.77 6.01 -8.81
CA LEU A 213 -6.68 6.52 -7.44
C LEU A 213 -8.02 6.46 -6.71
N ASN A 214 -9.13 6.14 -7.39
CA ASN A 214 -10.40 5.84 -6.74
C ASN A 214 -10.34 4.53 -5.93
N PHE A 215 -9.38 3.66 -6.21
CA PHE A 215 -9.11 2.43 -5.45
C PHE A 215 -7.97 2.60 -4.43
N ALA A 216 -7.40 3.81 -4.30
CA ALA A 216 -6.37 4.06 -3.30
C ALA A 216 -6.91 3.83 -1.89
N PHE A 217 -6.15 3.10 -1.08
CA PHE A 217 -6.62 2.64 0.24
C PHE A 217 -5.62 2.94 1.35
N GLN A 218 -6.13 3.04 2.57
CA GLN A 218 -5.37 3.28 3.78
C GLN A 218 -4.57 2.01 4.14
N PRO A 219 -3.30 2.14 4.52
CA PRO A 219 -2.55 1.00 5.05
C PRO A 219 -3.23 0.45 6.31
N SER A 220 -3.04 -0.83 6.62
CA SER A 220 -3.64 -1.46 7.81
C SER A 220 -3.26 -0.72 9.10
N CYS A 221 -2.09 -0.09 9.14
CA CYS A 221 -1.63 0.69 10.28
C CYS A 221 -2.41 2.00 10.51
N ALA A 222 -3.23 2.44 9.56
CA ALA A 222 -4.16 3.55 9.74
C ALA A 222 -5.30 3.20 10.71
N PHE A 223 -5.64 1.91 10.82
CA PHE A 223 -6.69 1.41 11.71
C PHE A 223 -6.12 0.91 13.03
N ASP A 224 -4.96 0.25 13.02
CA ASP A 224 -4.37 -0.35 14.21
C ASP A 224 -2.83 -0.27 14.18
N PRO A 225 -2.18 0.33 15.20
CA PRO A 225 -0.73 0.48 15.25
C PRO A 225 0.08 -0.80 15.24
N ARG A 226 -0.54 -1.96 15.51
CA ARG A 226 0.17 -3.26 15.47
C ARG A 226 0.70 -3.62 14.09
N TRP A 227 0.15 -3.03 13.02
CA TRP A 227 0.54 -3.36 11.66
C TRP A 227 1.80 -2.59 11.24
N ALA A 228 2.78 -3.36 10.77
CA ALA A 228 3.97 -2.84 10.12
C ALA A 228 3.65 -2.54 8.64
N CYS A 229 3.50 -1.26 8.29
CA CYS A 229 3.19 -0.83 6.93
C CYS A 229 4.31 0.05 6.35
N PRO A 230 4.75 -0.18 5.09
CA PRO A 230 5.74 0.66 4.43
C PRO A 230 5.24 2.11 4.25
N LEU A 231 6.11 3.08 4.46
CA LEU A 231 5.80 4.48 4.23
C LEU A 231 6.08 4.90 2.78
N ALA A 232 5.36 5.90 2.28
CA ALA A 232 5.71 6.51 1.01
C ALA A 232 7.06 7.21 1.10
N SER A 233 7.92 6.95 0.12
CA SER A 233 9.20 7.61 -0.07
C SER A 233 9.03 9.11 -0.32
N PRO A 234 10.10 9.92 -0.16
CA PRO A 234 10.06 11.34 -0.51
C PRO A 234 9.66 11.62 -1.97
N GLU A 235 10.07 10.76 -2.91
CA GLU A 235 9.76 10.88 -4.34
C GLU A 235 8.30 10.58 -4.69
N ASN A 236 7.58 9.83 -3.84
CA ASN A 236 6.14 9.61 -3.98
C ASN A 236 5.31 10.56 -3.11
N ARG A 237 5.82 11.77 -2.86
CA ARG A 237 5.06 12.85 -2.21
C ARG A 237 4.59 13.83 -3.28
N LEU A 238 3.30 13.75 -3.59
CA LEU A 238 2.63 14.67 -4.49
C LEU A 238 2.38 16.01 -3.77
N ASP A 239 2.56 17.11 -4.51
CA ASP A 239 2.32 18.49 -4.09
C ASP A 239 0.87 18.95 -4.37
N LEU A 240 -0.01 18.03 -4.72
CA LEU A 240 -1.44 18.24 -5.02
C LEU A 240 -2.34 17.47 -4.06
N GLU A 241 -3.62 17.81 -4.02
CA GLU A 241 -4.64 17.06 -3.27
C GLU A 241 -5.21 15.93 -4.14
N VAL A 242 -5.14 14.68 -3.67
CA VAL A 242 -5.79 13.53 -4.33
C VAL A 242 -7.07 13.18 -3.58
N ARG A 243 -8.20 13.80 -3.96
CA ARG A 243 -9.54 13.51 -3.39
C ARG A 243 -10.23 12.34 -4.11
N ALA A 244 -9.57 11.20 -4.20
CA ALA A 244 -10.11 9.93 -4.66
C ALA A 244 -9.70 8.81 -3.69
N GLY A 245 -10.46 7.71 -3.62
CA GLY A 245 -10.14 6.57 -2.75
C GLY A 245 -10.63 6.71 -1.31
N GLU A 246 -10.04 5.93 -0.40
CA GLU A 246 -10.39 5.95 1.02
C GLU A 246 -9.96 7.24 1.73
N ARG A 247 -10.76 7.67 2.71
CA ARG A 247 -10.51 8.79 3.62
C ARG A 247 -10.81 8.40 5.08
N LEU A 248 -10.32 9.19 6.04
CA LEU A 248 -10.53 8.95 7.49
C LEU A 248 -11.55 9.91 8.13
N ALA A 249 -11.66 11.14 7.61
CA ALA A 249 -12.61 12.15 8.05
C ALA A 249 -13.67 12.37 6.97
#